data_AF-A0A1X0US71-F1
#
_entry.id   AF-A0A1X0US71-F1
#
_cell.length_a   1.000
_cell.length_b   1.000
_cell.length_c   1.000
_cell.angle_alpha   90.00
_cell.angle_beta   90.00
_cell.angle_gamma   90.00
#
_symmetry.space_group_name_H-M   'P 1'
#
loop_
_entity.id
_entity.type
_entity.pdbx_description
1 polymer ?
#
loop_
_entity_poly.entity_id
_entity_poly.type
_entity_poly.pdbx_seq_one_letter_code
_entity_poly.pdbx_strand_id
1 'polypeptide(L)' 'MSTNFTTTFTHRGLRPELECHTVCTTAWGYHLNAGLEALLTGGAPAPITPDTYRDVADTVGAQRNRAG' A
#
# COMPACT_ATOMS: atom_id res chain seq x y z
N MET A 1 -19.05 7.83 11.29
CA MET A 1 -19.43 8.22 9.92
C MET A 1 -18.35 7.69 8.99
N SER A 2 -18.63 6.67 8.18
CA SER A 2 -17.65 6.17 7.21
C SER A 2 -17.70 7.07 5.97
N THR A 3 -16.73 7.95 5.85
CA THR A 3 -16.56 8.80 4.66
C THR A 3 -15.90 7.96 3.57
N ASN A 4 -16.60 7.70 2.46
CA ASN A 4 -15.98 7.10 1.29
C ASN A 4 -15.11 8.13 0.59
N PHE A 5 -13.82 7.81 0.38
CA PHE A 5 -12.90 8.60 -0.43
C PHE A 5 -12.30 7.73 -1.53
N THR A 6 -11.93 8.35 -2.64
CA THR A 6 -11.27 7.67 -3.77
C THR A 6 -9.98 8.40 -4.08
N THR A 7 -8.88 7.64 -4.13
CA THR A 7 -7.54 8.18 -4.40
C THR A 7 -7.04 7.67 -5.74
N THR A 8 -6.64 8.57 -6.63
CA THR A 8 -5.89 8.23 -7.84
C THR A 8 -4.43 8.61 -7.65
N PHE A 9 -3.55 7.62 -7.69
CA PHE A 9 -2.11 7.80 -7.55
C PHE A 9 -1.40 7.42 -8.85
N THR A 10 -0.40 8.20 -9.25
CA THR A 10 0.45 7.89 -10.41
C THR A 10 1.92 8.07 -10.02
N HIS A 11 2.67 6.98 -10.03
CA HIS A 11 4.10 7.04 -9.81
C HIS A 11 4.84 7.34 -11.12
N ARG A 12 5.48 8.51 -11.23
CA ARG A 12 6.34 8.84 -12.38
C ARG A 12 7.70 8.18 -12.22
N GLY A 13 8.17 7.47 -13.25
CA GLY A 13 9.50 6.83 -13.26
C GLY A 13 9.55 5.43 -12.63
N LEU A 14 8.41 4.89 -12.17
CA LEU A 14 8.31 3.46 -11.87
C LEU A 14 8.05 2.73 -13.18
N ARG A 15 9.08 2.08 -13.71
CA ARG A 15 9.11 1.52 -15.06
C ARG A 15 9.05 0.01 -15.02
N PRO A 16 8.17 -0.67 -15.78
CA PRO A 16 8.06 -2.14 -15.79
C PRO A 16 9.35 -2.88 -16.13
N GLU A 17 10.25 -2.23 -16.86
CA GLU A 17 11.54 -2.80 -17.28
C GLU A 17 12.57 -2.86 -16.14
N LEU A 18 12.33 -2.17 -15.02
CA LEU A 18 13.18 -2.24 -13.84
C LEU A 18 12.80 -3.45 -13.00
N GLU A 19 13.80 -4.22 -12.57
CA GLU A 19 13.61 -5.38 -11.69
C GLU A 19 12.84 -5.03 -10.40
N CYS A 20 13.04 -3.82 -9.88
CA CYS A 20 12.35 -3.34 -8.69
C CYS A 20 10.87 -2.97 -8.93
N HIS A 21 10.38 -2.98 -10.17
CA HIS A 21 9.03 -2.53 -10.51
C HIS A 21 7.97 -3.21 -9.64
N THR A 22 8.04 -4.54 -9.52
CA THR A 22 7.04 -5.32 -8.77
C THR A 22 7.06 -4.98 -7.29
N VAL A 23 8.25 -4.96 -6.67
CA VAL A 23 8.36 -4.66 -5.23
C VAL A 23 7.98 -3.20 -4.93
N CYS A 24 8.36 -2.25 -5.77
CA CYS A 24 8.01 -0.85 -5.61
C CYS A 24 6.51 -0.61 -5.84
N THR A 25 5.91 -1.22 -6.86
CA THR A 25 4.46 -1.12 -7.11
C THR A 25 3.67 -1.67 -5.92
N THR A 26 4.13 -2.81 -5.39
CA THR A 26 3.51 -3.46 -4.22
C THR A 26 3.62 -2.58 -2.97
N ALA A 27 4.81 -2.04 -2.68
CA ALA A 27 5.04 -1.17 -1.52
C ALA A 27 4.21 0.11 -1.60
N TRP A 28 4.14 0.75 -2.78
CA TRP A 28 3.27 1.92 -2.99
C TRP A 28 1.79 1.58 -2.80
N GLY A 29 1.35 0.42 -3.28
CA GLY A 29 0.00 -0.08 -3.01
C GLY A 29 -0.31 -0.20 -1.52
N TYR A 30 0.63 -0.74 -0.73
CA TYR A 30 0.49 -0.84 0.72
C TYR A 30 0.42 0.53 1.40
N HIS A 31 1.30 1.46 1.05
CA HIS A 31 1.30 2.81 1.65
C HIS A 31 -0.03 3.55 1.43
N LEU A 32 -0.65 3.37 0.26
CA LEU A 32 -1.91 4.02 -0.08
C LEU A 32 -3.11 3.30 0.56
N ASN A 33 -3.18 1.98 0.45
CA ASN A 33 -4.36 1.21 0.84
C ASN A 33 -4.38 0.83 2.33
N ALA A 34 -3.23 0.74 3.00
CA ALA A 34 -3.18 0.49 4.44
C ALA A 34 -2.83 1.77 5.21
N GLY A 35 -1.74 2.45 4.80
CA GLY A 35 -1.24 3.62 5.52
C GLY A 35 -2.14 4.85 5.39
N LEU A 36 -2.34 5.33 4.17
CA LEU A 36 -3.13 6.53 3.90
C LEU A 36 -4.61 6.33 4.29
N GLU A 37 -5.19 5.16 4.00
CA GLU A 37 -6.57 4.85 4.42
C GLU A 37 -6.73 4.88 5.94
N ALA A 38 -5.79 4.30 6.70
CA ALA A 38 -5.83 4.39 8.16
C ALA A 38 -5.77 5.85 8.63
N LEU A 39 -4.86 6.66 8.07
CA LEU A 39 -4.75 8.08 8.43
C LEU A 39 -6.02 8.88 8.12
N LEU A 40 -6.63 8.64 6.96
CA LEU A 40 -7.88 9.30 6.55
C LEU A 40 -9.08 8.90 7.42
N THR A 41 -9.05 7.71 8.01
CA THR A 41 -10.10 7.18 8.89
C THR A 41 -9.81 7.40 10.39
N GLY A 42 -8.73 8.12 10.73
CA GLY A 42 -8.35 8.43 12.12
C GLY A 42 -7.61 7.30 12.85
N GLY A 43 -7.18 6.28 12.13
CA GLY A 43 -6.31 5.20 12.62
C GLY A 43 -4.83 5.57 12.65
N ALA A 44 -4.00 4.62 13.10
CA ALA A 44 -2.55 4.76 13.15
C ALA A 44 -1.92 4.53 11.76
N PRO A 45 -0.80 5.21 11.44
CA PRO A 45 -0.07 4.94 10.21
C PRO A 45 0.50 3.51 10.23
N ALA A 46 0.72 2.95 9.04
CA ALA A 46 1.32 1.63 8.85
C ALA A 46 2.64 1.76 8.08
N PRO A 47 3.75 2.15 8.74
CA PRO A 47 5.05 2.29 8.08
C PRO A 47 5.69 0.91 7.82
N ILE A 48 6.40 0.79 6.71
CA ILE A 48 7.27 -0.35 6.44
C ILE A 48 8.61 -0.08 7.14
N THR A 49 8.94 -0.85 8.16
CA THR A 49 10.18 -0.77 8.93
C THR A 49 10.83 -2.16 9.03
N PRO A 50 12.08 -2.27 9.50
CA PRO A 50 12.71 -3.56 9.78
C PRO A 50 11.92 -4.44 10.76
N ASP A 51 11.09 -3.84 11.62
CA ASP A 51 10.28 -4.57 12.60
C ASP A 51 8.93 -5.00 12.02
N THR A 52 8.39 -4.27 11.04
CA THR A 52 7.03 -4.51 10.50
C THR A 52 7.00 -5.23 9.15
N TYR A 53 8.14 -5.47 8.49
CA TYR A 53 8.16 -5.99 7.11
C TYR A 53 7.44 -7.33 6.92
N ARG A 54 7.39 -8.18 7.96
CA ARG A 54 6.64 -9.45 7.95
C ARG A 54 5.14 -9.21 7.93
N ASP A 55 4.64 -8.36 8.83
CA ASP A 55 3.23 -8.00 8.92
C ASP A 55 2.73 -7.31 7.63
N VAL A 56 3.62 -6.52 7.01
CA VAL A 56 3.38 -5.91 5.70
C VAL A 56 3.16 -6.96 4.62
N ALA A 57 3.98 -8.02 4.58
CA ALA A 57 3.86 -9.09 3.58
C ALA A 57 2.52 -9.83 3.68
N ASP A 58 2.05 -10.10 4.90
CA ASP A 58 0.74 -10.72 5.13
C ASP A 58 -0.41 -9.81 4.68
N THR A 59 -0.30 -8.51 5.01
CA THR A 59 -1.29 -7.51 4.60
C THR A 59 -1.37 -7.37 3.08
N VAL A 60 -0.22 -7.31 2.41
CA VAL A 60 -0.14 -7.27 0.94
C VAL A 60 -0.78 -8.51 0.33
N GLY A 61 -0.54 -9.69 0.90
CA GLY A 61 -1.18 -10.94 0.48
C GLY A 61 -2.71 -10.85 0.55
N ALA A 62 -3.24 -10.33 1.66
CA ALA A 62 -4.67 -10.11 1.84
C ALA A 62 -5.25 -9.07 0.85
N GLN A 63 -4.54 -7.97 0.61
CA GLN A 63 -4.94 -6.93 -0.34
C GLN A 63 -5.03 -7.47 -1.78
N ARG A 64 -4.06 -8.29 -2.19
CA ARG A 64 -4.06 -8.91 -3.54
C ARG A 64 -5.29 -9.79 -3.77
N ASN A 65 -5.78 -10.46 -2.73
CA ASN A 65 -6.94 -11.34 -2.81
C ASN A 65 -8.29 -10.60 -2.81
N ARG A 66 -8.31 -9.31 -2.47
CA ARG A 66 -9.52 -8.46 -2.51
C ARG A 66 -9.76 -7.82 -3.88
N ALA A 67 -8.72 -7.77 -4.72
CA ALA A 67 -8.75 -7.18 -6.06
C ALA A 67 -9.09 -8.19 -7.18
N GLY A 68 -9.36 -9.46 -6.83
CA GLY A 68 -9.83 -10.52 -7.74
C GLY A 68 -11.25 -10.94 -7.40
#